data_AF-A0A7U9CKB3-F1
#
_entry.id   AF-A0A7U9CKB3-F1
#
_cell.length_a   1.000
_cell.length_b   1.000
_cell.length_c   1.000
_cell.angle_alpha   90.00
_cell.angle_beta   90.00
_cell.angle_gamma   90.00
#
_symmetry.space_group_name_H-M   'P 1'
#
loop_
_entity.id
_entity.type
_entity.pdbx_description
1 polymer ?
#
loop_
_entity_poly.entity_id
_entity_poly.type
_entity_poly.pdbx_seq_one_letter_code
_entity_poly.pdbx_strand_id
1 'polypeptide(L)'
;MDYPKNIPSAGLVNGRFVDENPLTGTPGSLIPASWGNGVTQEILEVIKSAGAAADESDNTQLKAAIDTLISKKQSDSLASQEEAEAGASNTRLMTPLRVFQSIAKKMQQATESLMGIAKLASQAEVNAGVSDTSVVTPKKLRLGFMVRLGASGYIVFPSWMGGVIIQWITGGASQAGNNGYGDLNLWPLVFPNALFLAVATHEGTSPGTQLIWNNNATVSRQAGINVRCPEWPSGSISARVIGIGY
;
A
#
# COMPACT_ATOMS: atom_id res chain seq x y z
N MET A 1 -29.96 -5.85 -49.71
CA MET A 1 -30.54 -6.97 -50.47
C MET A 1 -31.95 -7.28 -49.96
N ASP A 2 -32.97 -6.97 -50.75
CA ASP A 2 -34.36 -7.43 -50.62
C ASP A 2 -34.73 -8.17 -51.93
N TYR A 3 -35.93 -8.75 -52.04
CA TYR A 3 -36.44 -9.31 -53.29
C TYR A 3 -36.30 -8.30 -54.44
N PRO A 4 -35.92 -8.69 -55.67
CA PRO A 4 -35.57 -7.75 -56.75
C PRO A 4 -36.79 -7.10 -57.40
N LYS A 5 -37.54 -6.27 -56.68
CA LYS A 5 -38.76 -5.59 -57.16
C LYS A 5 -38.44 -4.49 -58.17
N ASN A 6 -37.22 -3.95 -58.16
CA ASN A 6 -36.75 -2.93 -59.10
C ASN A 6 -36.26 -3.49 -60.45
N ILE A 7 -36.18 -4.81 -60.61
CA ILE A 7 -35.78 -5.43 -61.88
C ILE A 7 -37.04 -5.67 -62.75
N PRO A 8 -37.18 -5.02 -63.93
CA PRO A 8 -38.30 -5.25 -64.83
C PRO A 8 -38.40 -6.72 -65.23
N SER A 9 -39.62 -7.26 -65.26
CA SER A 9 -39.88 -8.66 -65.64
C SER A 9 -39.17 -9.70 -64.76
N ALA A 10 -38.83 -9.39 -63.50
CA ALA A 10 -38.30 -10.37 -62.54
C ALA A 10 -39.29 -11.51 -62.20
N GLY A 11 -40.55 -11.41 -62.65
CA GLY A 11 -41.58 -12.43 -62.48
C GLY A 11 -41.98 -12.61 -61.01
N LEU A 12 -41.99 -11.53 -60.22
CA LEU A 12 -42.40 -11.56 -58.82
C LEU A 12 -43.91 -11.38 -58.69
N VAL A 13 -44.53 -12.13 -57.77
CA VAL A 13 -45.94 -11.94 -57.37
C VAL A 13 -45.96 -11.65 -55.87
N ASN A 14 -46.65 -10.58 -55.46
CA ASN A 14 -46.65 -10.08 -54.07
C ASN A 14 -45.24 -9.89 -53.48
N GLY A 15 -44.27 -9.52 -54.32
CA GLY A 15 -42.88 -9.29 -53.91
C GLY A 15 -42.09 -10.56 -53.60
N ARG A 16 -42.50 -11.74 -54.11
CA ARG A 16 -41.78 -13.02 -53.99
C ARG A 16 -41.65 -13.72 -55.33
N PHE A 17 -40.66 -14.60 -55.45
CA PHE A 17 -40.50 -15.42 -56.65
C PHE A 17 -41.63 -16.44 -56.77
N VAL A 18 -42.09 -16.72 -58.00
CA VAL A 18 -43.13 -17.70 -58.33
C VAL A 18 -42.71 -18.57 -59.52
N ASP A 19 -43.11 -19.83 -59.52
CA ASP A 19 -42.83 -20.73 -60.65
C ASP A 19 -43.83 -20.49 -61.80
N GLU A 20 -43.49 -20.93 -63.01
CA GLU A 20 -44.38 -20.86 -64.16
C GLU A 20 -45.67 -21.65 -63.91
N ASN A 21 -46.80 -21.13 -64.40
CA ASN A 21 -48.04 -21.89 -64.48
C ASN A 21 -48.46 -22.09 -65.95
N PRO A 22 -48.18 -23.28 -66.52
CA PRO A 22 -48.50 -23.59 -67.92
C PRO A 22 -50.00 -23.59 -68.23
N LEU A 23 -50.87 -23.79 -67.23
CA LEU A 23 -52.33 -23.87 -67.41
C LEU A 23 -52.99 -22.50 -67.53
N THR A 24 -52.42 -21.47 -66.90
CA THR A 24 -52.91 -20.09 -66.94
C THR A 24 -52.09 -19.18 -67.85
N GLY A 25 -51.04 -19.72 -68.49
CA GLY A 25 -50.15 -18.99 -69.39
C GLY A 25 -49.34 -17.89 -68.70
N THR A 26 -49.19 -17.94 -67.36
CA THR A 26 -48.49 -16.90 -66.60
C THR A 26 -47.00 -17.27 -66.50
N PRO A 27 -46.09 -16.41 -67.01
CA PRO A 27 -44.65 -16.63 -66.92
C PRO A 27 -44.17 -16.66 -65.46
N GLY A 28 -43.24 -17.58 -65.15
CA GLY A 28 -42.59 -17.67 -63.85
C GLY A 28 -41.44 -16.68 -63.67
N SER A 29 -40.88 -16.66 -62.46
CA SER A 29 -39.64 -15.97 -62.11
C SER A 29 -38.43 -16.50 -62.88
N LEU A 30 -37.38 -15.69 -62.96
CA LEU A 30 -36.11 -16.03 -63.62
C LEU A 30 -35.34 -17.17 -62.92
N ILE A 31 -35.70 -17.48 -61.67
CA ILE A 31 -35.09 -18.52 -60.84
C ILE A 31 -36.19 -19.35 -60.17
N PRO A 32 -35.93 -20.61 -59.77
CA PRO A 32 -36.91 -21.43 -59.07
C PRO A 32 -37.40 -20.75 -57.79
N ALA A 33 -38.72 -20.67 -57.63
CA ALA A 33 -39.35 -19.90 -56.56
C ALA A 33 -38.93 -20.39 -55.17
N SER A 34 -38.87 -21.70 -54.98
CA SER A 34 -38.44 -22.32 -53.73
C SER A 34 -37.03 -21.87 -53.32
N TRP A 35 -36.07 -21.93 -54.26
CA TRP A 35 -34.69 -21.54 -54.01
C TRP A 35 -34.54 -20.03 -53.79
N GLY A 36 -35.09 -19.22 -54.70
CA GLY A 36 -34.99 -17.77 -54.63
C GLY A 36 -35.62 -17.20 -53.36
N ASN A 37 -36.81 -17.70 -53.00
CA ASN A 37 -37.46 -17.26 -51.77
C ASN A 37 -36.69 -17.71 -50.53
N GLY A 38 -36.16 -18.94 -50.51
CA GLY A 38 -35.39 -19.47 -49.39
C GLY A 38 -34.13 -18.63 -49.11
N VAL A 39 -33.28 -18.43 -50.12
CA VAL A 39 -32.04 -17.66 -49.99
C VAL A 39 -32.32 -16.20 -49.63
N THR A 40 -33.29 -15.55 -50.28
CA THR A 40 -33.63 -14.16 -49.97
C THR A 40 -34.17 -14.02 -48.54
N GLN A 41 -34.95 -14.98 -48.04
CA GLN A 41 -35.44 -14.94 -46.65
C GLN A 41 -34.32 -15.12 -45.64
N GLU A 42 -33.40 -16.08 -45.82
CA GLU A 42 -32.27 -16.25 -44.90
C GLU A 42 -31.44 -14.96 -44.77
N ILE A 43 -31.15 -14.30 -45.89
CA ILE A 43 -30.41 -13.04 -45.91
C ILE A 43 -31.21 -11.92 -45.22
N LEU A 44 -32.52 -11.81 -45.53
CA LEU A 44 -33.40 -10.82 -44.90
C LEU A 44 -33.50 -11.01 -43.39
N GLU A 45 -33.57 -12.24 -42.89
CA GLU A 45 -33.65 -12.50 -41.44
C GLU A 45 -32.37 -12.10 -40.71
N VAL A 46 -31.19 -12.28 -41.33
CA VAL A 46 -29.92 -11.77 -40.78
C VAL A 46 -29.90 -10.25 -40.73
N ILE A 47 -30.33 -9.58 -41.81
CA ILE A 47 -30.40 -8.10 -41.90
C ILE A 47 -31.36 -7.54 -40.85
N LYS A 48 -32.56 -8.13 -40.72
CA LYS A 48 -33.55 -7.76 -39.71
C LYS A 48 -33.06 -8.00 -38.28
N SER A 49 -32.36 -9.11 -38.04
CA SER A 49 -31.81 -9.45 -36.71
C SER A 49 -30.76 -8.41 -36.25
N ALA A 50 -30.06 -7.78 -37.19
CA ALA A 50 -29.17 -6.66 -36.92
C ALA A 50 -29.90 -5.31 -36.74
N GLY A 51 -31.22 -5.26 -36.97
CA GLY A 51 -32.04 -4.05 -36.85
C GLY A 51 -32.04 -3.14 -38.08
N ALA A 52 -31.49 -3.61 -39.21
CA ALA A 52 -31.44 -2.83 -40.45
C ALA A 52 -32.68 -3.10 -41.33
N ALA A 53 -33.09 -2.09 -42.11
CA ALA A 53 -34.11 -2.23 -43.14
C ALA A 53 -33.49 -2.73 -44.44
N ALA A 54 -34.14 -3.65 -45.13
CA ALA A 54 -33.63 -4.19 -46.39
C ALA A 54 -33.76 -3.16 -47.53
N ASP A 55 -32.72 -3.07 -48.36
CA ASP A 55 -32.62 -2.17 -49.50
C ASP A 55 -32.04 -2.94 -50.70
N GLU A 56 -32.78 -3.01 -51.80
CA GLU A 56 -32.37 -3.70 -53.02
C GLU A 56 -31.16 -3.07 -53.71
N SER A 57 -30.91 -1.77 -53.47
CA SER A 57 -29.79 -1.04 -54.07
C SER A 57 -28.47 -1.24 -53.31
N ASP A 58 -28.52 -1.77 -52.09
CA ASP A 58 -27.35 -1.99 -51.24
C ASP A 58 -26.96 -3.47 -51.17
N ASN A 59 -25.83 -3.78 -51.82
CA ASN A 59 -25.21 -5.11 -51.85
C ASN A 59 -24.26 -5.38 -50.67
N THR A 60 -24.15 -4.45 -49.71
CA THR A 60 -23.27 -4.57 -48.53
C THR A 60 -24.02 -4.86 -47.23
N GLN A 61 -25.36 -4.84 -47.25
CA GLN A 61 -26.19 -4.99 -46.04
C GLN A 61 -25.95 -6.28 -45.25
N LEU A 62 -25.76 -7.41 -45.93
CA LEU A 62 -25.51 -8.68 -45.23
C LEU A 62 -24.20 -8.62 -44.43
N LYS A 63 -23.14 -8.06 -45.03
CA LYS A 63 -21.86 -7.86 -44.34
C LYS A 63 -22.04 -6.93 -43.14
N ALA A 64 -22.70 -5.78 -43.32
CA ALA A 64 -22.95 -4.82 -42.26
C ALA A 64 -23.77 -5.42 -41.10
N ALA A 65 -24.77 -6.25 -41.42
CA ALA A 65 -25.57 -6.96 -40.43
C ALA A 65 -24.74 -7.95 -39.61
N ILE A 66 -23.88 -8.74 -40.27
CA ILE A 66 -22.97 -9.69 -39.60
C ILE A 66 -21.98 -8.94 -38.69
N ASP A 67 -21.34 -7.88 -39.17
CA ASP A 67 -20.41 -7.06 -38.38
C ASP A 67 -21.09 -6.49 -37.12
N THR A 68 -22.35 -6.05 -37.25
CA THR A 68 -23.17 -5.53 -36.16
C THR A 68 -23.49 -6.62 -35.13
N LEU A 69 -23.94 -7.79 -35.59
CA LEU A 69 -24.28 -8.92 -34.71
C LEU A 69 -23.06 -9.42 -33.94
N ILE A 70 -21.90 -9.50 -34.58
CA ILE A 70 -20.63 -9.88 -33.93
C ILE A 70 -20.26 -8.85 -32.86
N SER A 71 -20.30 -7.56 -33.20
CA SER A 71 -19.96 -6.48 -32.26
C SER A 71 -20.90 -6.45 -31.06
N LYS A 72 -22.20 -6.65 -31.29
CA LYS A 72 -23.20 -6.76 -30.23
C LYS A 72 -22.92 -7.96 -29.32
N LYS A 73 -22.64 -9.13 -29.88
CA LYS A 73 -22.28 -10.33 -29.11
C LYS A 73 -21.00 -10.14 -28.28
N GLN A 74 -20.00 -9.46 -28.82
CA GLN A 74 -18.80 -9.10 -28.06
C GLN A 74 -19.16 -8.22 -26.88
N SER A 75 -19.95 -7.16 -27.09
CA SER A 75 -20.39 -6.25 -26.02
C SER A 75 -21.24 -6.95 -24.95
N ASP A 76 -22.20 -7.78 -25.37
CA ASP A 76 -23.06 -8.58 -24.47
C ASP A 76 -22.24 -9.57 -23.62
N SER A 77 -21.07 -10.00 -24.11
CA SER A 77 -20.19 -10.91 -23.37
C SER A 77 -19.36 -10.19 -22.29
N LEU A 78 -19.20 -8.87 -22.36
CA LEU A 78 -18.41 -8.11 -21.41
C LEU A 78 -19.16 -7.89 -20.09
N ALA A 79 -18.45 -8.02 -18.97
CA ALA A 79 -18.97 -7.71 -17.65
C ALA A 79 -19.24 -6.20 -17.46
N SER A 80 -20.33 -5.88 -16.77
CA SER A 80 -20.55 -4.54 -16.22
C SER A 80 -19.58 -4.26 -15.06
N GLN A 81 -19.54 -3.02 -14.57
CA GLN A 81 -18.73 -2.68 -13.39
C GLN A 81 -19.21 -3.41 -12.14
N GLU A 82 -20.52 -3.45 -11.95
CA GLU A 82 -21.17 -4.05 -10.79
C GLU A 82 -20.91 -5.58 -10.77
N GLU A 83 -21.03 -6.23 -11.93
CA GLU A 83 -20.71 -7.65 -12.08
C GLU A 83 -19.23 -7.93 -11.78
N ALA A 84 -18.34 -7.07 -12.28
CA ALA A 84 -16.90 -7.15 -12.06
C ALA A 84 -16.51 -6.99 -10.57
N GLU A 85 -17.15 -6.06 -9.86
CA GLU A 85 -16.87 -5.81 -8.43
C GLU A 85 -17.50 -6.88 -7.52
N ALA A 86 -18.64 -7.45 -7.92
CA ALA A 86 -19.30 -8.55 -7.22
C ALA A 86 -18.53 -9.87 -7.36
N GLY A 87 -17.95 -10.14 -8.54
CA GLY A 87 -17.08 -11.31 -8.77
C GLY A 87 -17.81 -12.67 -8.76
N ALA A 88 -19.11 -12.69 -9.06
CA ALA A 88 -19.93 -13.90 -9.01
C ALA A 88 -20.11 -14.61 -10.37
N SER A 89 -19.85 -13.92 -11.48
CA SER A 89 -20.09 -14.45 -12.83
C SER A 89 -18.90 -15.26 -13.33
N ASN A 90 -19.17 -16.48 -13.81
CA ASN A 90 -18.19 -17.37 -14.47
C ASN A 90 -18.29 -17.36 -15.99
N THR A 91 -19.22 -16.60 -16.58
CA THR A 91 -19.52 -16.62 -18.02
C THR A 91 -19.26 -15.29 -18.73
N ARG A 92 -19.11 -14.19 -17.98
CA ARG A 92 -18.79 -12.87 -18.52
C ARG A 92 -17.29 -12.70 -18.70
N LEU A 93 -16.89 -11.97 -19.74
CA LEU A 93 -15.51 -11.59 -20.02
C LEU A 93 -15.14 -10.30 -19.30
N MET A 94 -13.91 -10.23 -18.80
CA MET A 94 -13.37 -9.06 -18.12
C MET A 94 -12.49 -8.24 -19.07
N THR A 95 -12.62 -6.91 -19.03
CA THR A 95 -11.67 -6.01 -19.72
C THR A 95 -10.56 -5.55 -18.76
N PRO A 96 -9.41 -5.05 -19.26
CA PRO A 96 -8.34 -4.54 -18.40
C PRO A 96 -8.81 -3.46 -17.41
N LEU A 97 -9.73 -2.59 -17.83
CA LEU A 97 -10.34 -1.58 -16.97
C LEU A 97 -11.15 -2.20 -15.83
N ARG A 98 -11.95 -3.23 -16.13
CA ARG A 98 -12.76 -3.91 -15.12
C ARG A 98 -11.89 -4.64 -14.11
N VAL A 99 -10.81 -5.31 -14.55
CA VAL A 99 -9.81 -5.92 -13.66
C VAL A 99 -9.22 -4.88 -12.70
N PHE A 100 -8.81 -3.72 -13.23
CA PHE A 100 -8.27 -2.65 -12.39
C PHE A 100 -9.30 -2.15 -11.35
N GLN A 101 -10.54 -1.92 -11.76
CA GLN A 101 -11.62 -1.46 -10.87
C GLN A 101 -11.95 -2.47 -9.77
N SER A 102 -12.05 -3.76 -10.11
CA SER A 102 -12.35 -4.80 -9.12
C SER A 102 -11.23 -4.95 -8.08
N ILE A 103 -9.97 -4.89 -8.51
CA ILE A 103 -8.81 -4.90 -7.61
C ILE A 103 -8.82 -3.64 -6.73
N ALA A 104 -8.97 -2.46 -7.33
CA ALA A 104 -8.99 -1.19 -6.59
C ALA A 104 -10.09 -1.16 -5.53
N LYS A 105 -11.28 -1.70 -5.83
CA LYS A 105 -12.39 -1.80 -4.86
C LYS A 105 -12.08 -2.70 -3.66
N LYS A 106 -11.26 -3.75 -3.87
CA LYS A 106 -10.86 -4.71 -2.83
C LYS A 106 -9.62 -4.27 -2.04
N MET A 107 -8.88 -3.26 -2.51
CA MET A 107 -7.75 -2.65 -1.81
C MET A 107 -8.21 -1.75 -0.64
N GLN A 108 -8.84 -2.36 0.37
CA GLN A 108 -9.31 -1.64 1.56
C GLN A 108 -8.22 -1.52 2.62
N GLN A 109 -8.28 -0.45 3.40
CA GLN A 109 -7.40 -0.22 4.54
C GLN A 109 -7.56 -1.35 5.56
N ALA A 110 -6.44 -1.91 6.02
CA ALA A 110 -6.44 -2.89 7.10
C ALA A 110 -6.97 -2.26 8.40
N THR A 111 -7.76 -3.03 9.14
CA THR A 111 -8.24 -2.69 10.49
C THR A 111 -7.91 -3.83 11.44
N GLU A 112 -8.15 -3.65 12.74
CA GLU A 112 -7.92 -4.71 13.73
C GLU A 112 -8.75 -5.98 13.48
N SER A 113 -9.92 -5.85 12.85
CA SER A 113 -10.86 -6.95 12.61
C SER A 113 -10.88 -7.45 11.17
N LEU A 114 -10.38 -6.65 10.22
CA LEU A 114 -10.43 -6.95 8.79
C LEU A 114 -9.02 -6.88 8.18
N MET A 115 -8.64 -7.94 7.48
CA MET A 115 -7.44 -7.94 6.65
C MET A 115 -7.56 -6.89 5.54
N GLY A 116 -6.46 -6.21 5.24
CA GLY A 116 -6.39 -5.20 4.19
C GLY A 116 -4.96 -4.80 3.89
N ILE A 117 -4.81 -3.68 3.20
CA ILE A 117 -3.50 -3.05 2.95
C ILE A 117 -3.27 -1.91 3.94
N ALA A 118 -2.00 -1.65 4.29
CA ALA A 118 -1.63 -0.53 5.14
C ALA A 118 -0.39 0.16 4.57
N LYS A 119 -0.35 1.48 4.69
CA LYS A 119 0.82 2.28 4.29
C LYS A 119 1.95 2.14 5.32
N LEU A 120 3.19 2.42 4.90
CA LEU A 120 4.29 2.55 5.85
C LEU A 120 4.23 3.91 6.55
N ALA A 121 4.35 3.91 7.87
CA ALA A 121 4.37 5.14 8.67
C ALA A 121 5.61 5.99 8.35
N SER A 122 5.48 7.30 8.21
CA SER A 122 6.59 8.25 8.17
C SER A 122 7.30 8.35 9.52
N GLN A 123 8.50 8.94 9.56
CA GLN A 123 9.21 9.12 10.83
C GLN A 123 8.47 10.08 11.78
N ALA A 124 7.82 11.11 11.23
CA ALA A 124 7.03 12.05 12.01
C ALA A 124 5.81 11.36 12.66
N GLU A 125 5.12 10.50 11.91
CA GLU A 125 3.98 9.71 12.44
C GLU A 125 4.42 8.77 13.56
N VAL A 126 5.57 8.09 13.42
CA VAL A 126 6.13 7.24 14.48
C VAL A 126 6.48 8.05 15.72
N ASN A 127 7.07 9.24 15.54
CA ASN A 127 7.44 10.10 16.66
C ASN A 127 6.21 10.66 17.41
N ALA A 128 5.13 10.95 16.68
CA ALA A 128 3.88 11.45 17.25
C ALA A 128 3.09 10.35 17.98
N GLY A 129 3.21 9.09 17.56
CA GLY A 129 2.62 7.94 18.25
C GLY A 129 1.09 7.89 18.21
N VAL A 130 0.45 8.53 17.24
CA VAL A 130 -1.03 8.64 17.14
C VAL A 130 -1.66 7.82 16.01
N SER A 131 -0.88 7.32 15.05
CA SER A 131 -1.40 6.64 13.86
C SER A 131 -1.65 5.16 14.11
N ASP A 132 -2.87 4.69 13.83
CA ASP A 132 -3.34 3.30 13.84
C ASP A 132 -3.50 2.70 12.43
N THR A 133 -3.38 3.52 11.38
CA THR A 133 -3.58 3.13 9.98
C THR A 133 -2.30 2.71 9.24
N SER A 134 -1.15 2.76 9.91
CA SER A 134 0.17 2.65 9.26
C SER A 134 1.10 1.66 9.95
N VAL A 135 1.99 1.02 9.18
CA VAL A 135 2.94 0.01 9.69
C VAL A 135 4.34 0.61 9.87
N VAL A 136 4.98 0.29 11.00
CA VAL A 136 6.36 0.70 11.33
C VAL A 136 7.36 -0.28 10.72
N THR A 137 8.46 0.22 10.17
CA THR A 137 9.57 -0.62 9.65
C THR A 137 10.62 -0.87 10.74
N PRO A 138 11.43 -1.95 10.65
CA PRO A 138 12.50 -2.21 11.62
C PRO A 138 13.49 -1.05 11.80
N LYS A 139 13.79 -0.32 10.72
CA LYS A 139 14.64 0.88 10.78
C LYS A 139 14.02 1.99 11.65
N LYS A 140 12.71 2.20 11.53
CA LYS A 140 11.98 3.22 12.31
C LYS A 140 11.82 2.80 13.76
N LEU A 141 11.60 1.51 14.01
CA LEU A 141 11.54 0.94 15.36
C LEU A 141 12.90 1.06 16.09
N ARG A 142 14.01 0.81 15.39
CA ARG A 142 15.36 0.96 15.94
C ARG A 142 15.83 2.42 15.99
N LEU A 143 15.17 3.33 15.29
CA LEU A 143 15.57 4.74 15.28
C LEU A 143 15.38 5.34 16.67
N GLY A 144 16.44 5.95 17.19
CA GLY A 144 16.45 6.57 18.52
C GLY A 144 16.79 5.61 19.66
N PHE A 145 16.88 4.28 19.42
CA PHE A 145 17.42 3.35 20.40
C PHE A 145 18.91 3.14 20.17
N MET A 146 19.75 3.67 21.05
CA MET A 146 21.22 3.55 20.98
C MET A 146 21.75 2.90 22.25
N VAL A 147 22.65 1.93 22.10
CA VAL A 147 23.21 1.20 23.25
C VAL A 147 24.72 1.00 23.09
N ARG A 148 25.46 1.20 24.19
CA ARG A 148 26.88 0.88 24.30
C ARG A 148 27.13 0.10 25.59
N LEU A 149 27.44 -1.19 25.46
CA LEU A 149 27.66 -2.11 26.59
C LEU A 149 29.15 -2.25 26.95
N GLY A 150 29.73 -1.19 27.51
CA GLY A 150 31.09 -1.23 28.07
C GLY A 150 31.09 -1.15 29.61
N ALA A 151 32.29 -1.24 30.21
CA ALA A 151 32.47 -0.97 31.65
C ALA A 151 31.94 0.41 32.06
N SER A 152 32.05 1.38 31.14
CA SER A 152 31.25 2.61 31.14
C SER A 152 30.43 2.63 29.85
N GLY A 153 29.11 2.77 29.97
CA GLY A 153 28.16 2.55 28.89
C GLY A 153 26.87 3.34 29.04
N TYR A 154 25.96 3.17 28.08
CA TYR A 154 24.67 3.84 28.09
C TYR A 154 23.61 3.11 27.27
N ILE A 155 22.36 3.46 27.55
CA ILE A 155 21.16 3.22 26.74
C ILE A 155 20.48 4.57 26.53
N VAL A 156 20.22 4.92 25.27
CA VAL A 156 19.42 6.08 24.86
C VAL A 156 18.10 5.55 24.31
N PHE A 157 16.99 6.03 24.87
CA PHE A 157 15.65 5.73 24.38
C PHE A 157 15.25 6.69 23.26
N PRO A 158 14.39 6.25 22.33
CA PRO A 158 13.86 7.11 21.28
C PRO A 158 13.14 8.35 21.82
N SER A 159 13.08 9.41 21.01
CA SER A 159 12.42 10.67 21.38
C SER A 159 10.92 10.49 21.69
N TRP A 160 10.25 9.56 21.03
CA TRP A 160 8.84 9.21 21.31
C TRP A 160 8.63 8.46 22.63
N MET A 161 9.71 7.96 23.26
CA MET A 161 9.71 7.44 24.64
C MET A 161 10.21 8.50 25.65
N GLY A 162 10.27 9.77 25.26
CA GLY A 162 10.78 10.85 26.10
C GLY A 162 12.29 11.07 26.03
N GLY A 163 13.03 10.33 25.18
CA GLY A 163 14.46 10.57 24.96
C GLY A 163 15.36 10.27 26.15
N VAL A 164 14.88 9.48 27.12
CA VAL A 164 15.61 9.18 28.36
C VAL A 164 16.95 8.51 28.03
N ILE A 165 17.99 8.92 28.73
CA ILE A 165 19.33 8.37 28.67
C ILE A 165 19.64 7.77 30.04
N ILE A 166 20.05 6.51 30.06
CA ILE A 166 20.57 5.83 31.25
C ILE A 166 22.04 5.53 30.98
N GLN A 167 22.93 5.95 31.87
CA GLN A 167 24.37 5.76 31.72
C GLN A 167 24.96 5.15 32.98
N TRP A 168 26.04 4.39 32.81
CA TRP A 168 26.83 3.87 33.92
C TRP A 168 28.33 4.08 33.67
N ILE A 169 29.09 4.20 34.76
CA ILE A 169 30.53 4.42 34.74
C ILE A 169 31.19 3.43 35.71
N THR A 170 32.24 2.78 35.24
CA THR A 170 33.29 2.21 36.09
C THR A 170 34.42 3.23 36.17
N GLY A 171 34.65 3.80 37.35
CA GLY A 171 35.60 4.88 37.51
C GLY A 171 36.23 4.93 38.89
N GLY A 172 36.57 6.12 39.37
CA GLY A 172 37.34 6.32 40.60
C GLY A 172 36.59 7.13 41.66
N ALA A 173 36.99 6.95 42.92
CA ALA A 173 36.66 7.83 44.03
C ALA A 173 37.91 8.07 44.89
N SER A 174 38.09 9.29 45.40
CA SER A 174 39.21 9.61 46.29
C SER A 174 38.86 10.76 47.23
N GLN A 175 39.61 10.95 48.32
CA GLN A 175 39.53 12.17 49.12
C GLN A 175 40.40 13.30 48.56
N ALA A 176 41.51 12.96 47.90
CA ALA A 176 42.54 13.89 47.43
C ALA A 176 42.33 14.39 45.99
N GLY A 177 41.44 13.75 45.22
CA GLY A 177 41.15 14.12 43.83
C GLY A 177 40.48 15.49 43.70
N ASN A 178 40.76 16.17 42.59
CA ASN A 178 40.19 17.46 42.19
C ASN A 178 40.05 18.45 43.37
N ASN A 179 41.17 18.86 43.99
CA ASN A 179 41.18 19.83 45.10
C ASN A 179 40.28 19.44 46.30
N GLY A 180 40.16 18.15 46.61
CA GLY A 180 39.35 17.66 47.73
C GLY A 180 37.90 17.34 47.39
N TYR A 181 37.49 17.50 46.12
CA TYR A 181 36.16 17.15 45.62
C TYR A 181 36.03 15.68 45.17
N GLY A 182 37.13 14.93 45.16
CA GLY A 182 37.19 13.55 44.70
C GLY A 182 37.38 13.43 43.18
N ASP A 183 37.34 12.19 42.68
CA ASP A 183 37.71 11.90 41.29
C ASP A 183 36.59 12.26 40.32
N LEU A 184 36.96 12.85 39.18
CA LEU A 184 36.01 13.20 38.13
C LEU A 184 35.68 11.97 37.27
N ASN A 185 34.40 11.63 37.21
CA ASN A 185 33.86 10.54 36.41
C ASN A 185 33.05 11.14 35.25
N LEU A 186 33.52 10.97 34.02
CA LEU A 186 32.88 11.50 32.81
C LEU A 186 31.81 10.54 32.29
N TRP A 187 30.65 11.10 31.95
CA TRP A 187 29.60 10.34 31.28
C TRP A 187 30.07 9.93 29.88
N PRO A 188 29.85 8.67 29.45
CA PRO A 188 30.21 8.25 28.11
C PRO A 188 29.50 9.03 27.00
N LEU A 189 28.35 9.63 27.31
CA LEU A 189 27.60 10.59 26.50
C LEU A 189 27.23 11.79 27.39
N VAL A 190 27.41 13.02 26.92
CA VAL A 190 26.93 14.20 27.67
C VAL A 190 25.40 14.21 27.64
N PHE A 191 24.73 14.38 28.78
CA PHE A 191 23.28 14.56 28.83
C PHE A 191 22.89 15.86 28.13
N PRO A 192 22.22 15.83 26.96
CA PRO A 192 22.00 17.03 26.16
C PRO A 192 21.23 18.14 26.87
N ASN A 193 20.26 17.80 27.73
CA ASN A 193 19.37 18.76 28.38
C ASN A 193 19.53 18.79 29.89
N ALA A 194 19.44 17.62 30.55
CA ALA A 194 19.49 17.56 32.00
C ALA A 194 19.89 16.17 32.53
N LEU A 195 20.57 16.20 33.68
CA LEU A 195 20.78 15.04 34.55
C LEU A 195 19.71 15.10 35.65
N PHE A 196 18.80 14.13 35.68
CA PHE A 196 17.75 14.06 36.70
C PHE A 196 18.26 13.47 38.01
N LEU A 197 19.04 12.39 37.92
CA LEU A 197 19.54 11.63 39.07
C LEU A 197 20.91 11.08 38.75
N ALA A 198 21.80 11.08 39.75
CA ALA A 198 22.98 10.24 39.75
C ALA A 198 23.13 9.54 41.11
N VAL A 199 23.62 8.31 41.09
CA VAL A 199 23.94 7.51 42.26
C VAL A 199 25.33 6.93 42.07
N ALA A 200 26.14 6.93 43.12
CA ALA A 200 27.44 6.27 43.12
C ALA A 200 27.64 5.39 44.34
N THR A 201 28.40 4.33 44.13
CA THR A 201 28.99 3.49 45.16
C THR A 201 30.50 3.41 44.92
N HIS A 202 31.25 3.07 45.95
CA HIS A 202 32.68 2.74 45.84
C HIS A 202 32.93 1.31 46.30
N GLU A 203 34.04 0.74 45.84
CA GLU A 203 34.60 -0.52 46.32
C GLU A 203 35.77 -0.19 47.25
N GLY A 204 35.73 -0.67 48.49
CA GLY A 204 36.76 -0.40 49.49
C GLY A 204 36.18 -0.34 50.90
N THR A 205 36.99 0.14 51.85
CA THR A 205 36.62 0.23 53.27
C THR A 205 36.38 1.67 53.73
N SER A 206 36.22 2.63 52.82
CA SER A 206 35.85 4.00 53.20
C SER A 206 34.45 4.02 53.82
N PRO A 207 34.22 4.82 54.88
CA PRO A 207 32.95 4.86 55.58
C PRO A 207 31.80 5.49 54.77
N GLY A 208 32.06 6.07 53.59
CA GLY A 208 31.00 6.68 52.80
C GLY A 208 31.35 6.99 51.35
N THR A 209 30.31 7.20 50.54
CA THR A 209 30.42 7.73 49.17
C THR A 209 29.69 9.06 49.11
N GLN A 210 30.36 10.09 48.63
CA GLN A 210 29.79 11.41 48.41
C GLN A 210 29.81 11.72 46.92
N LEU A 211 28.64 12.08 46.39
CA LEU A 211 28.52 12.70 45.09
C LEU A 211 28.66 14.20 45.26
N ILE A 212 29.69 14.78 44.65
CA ILE A 212 29.95 16.21 44.80
C ILE A 212 29.75 16.93 43.50
N TRP A 213 28.84 17.91 43.57
CA TRP A 213 28.60 18.87 42.53
C TRP A 213 29.50 20.08 42.76
N ASN A 214 30.67 20.09 42.13
CA ASN A 214 31.54 21.24 42.24
C ASN A 214 30.90 22.42 41.48
N ASN A 215 30.56 23.52 42.16
CA ASN A 215 30.19 24.78 41.50
C ASN A 215 31.42 25.53 40.94
N ASN A 216 32.61 24.93 41.04
CA ASN A 216 33.91 25.56 40.75
C ASN A 216 34.92 24.63 40.03
N ALA A 217 34.49 23.70 39.17
CA ALA A 217 35.42 23.03 38.25
C ALA A 217 34.77 22.77 36.89
N THR A 218 35.40 23.32 35.85
CA THR A 218 35.47 23.09 34.38
C THR A 218 34.48 22.18 33.63
N VAL A 219 33.68 21.31 34.27
CA VAL A 219 32.81 20.31 33.63
C VAL A 219 31.39 20.37 34.19
N SER A 220 30.39 20.55 33.31
CA SER A 220 28.97 20.56 33.67
C SER A 220 28.53 19.22 34.28
N ARG A 221 27.51 19.24 35.14
CA ARG A 221 26.88 18.03 35.71
C ARG A 221 26.36 17.07 34.64
N GLN A 222 26.03 17.61 33.46
CA GLN A 222 25.63 16.84 32.28
C GLN A 222 26.78 16.06 31.65
N ALA A 223 28.02 16.48 31.87
CA ALA A 223 29.22 15.91 31.26
C ALA A 223 30.03 15.03 32.23
N GLY A 224 29.92 15.26 33.54
CA GLY A 224 30.53 14.39 34.54
C GLY A 224 30.13 14.72 35.97
N ILE A 225 30.60 13.89 36.89
CA ILE A 225 30.30 13.95 38.32
C ILE A 225 31.54 13.59 39.12
N ASN A 226 31.79 14.30 40.22
CA ASN A 226 32.86 13.93 41.14
C ASN A 226 32.35 12.94 42.18
N VAL A 227 33.15 11.89 42.43
CA VAL A 227 32.88 10.90 43.47
C VAL A 227 34.00 11.00 44.51
N ARG A 228 33.62 11.26 45.75
CA ARG A 228 34.52 11.39 46.88
C ARG A 228 34.24 10.29 47.90
N CYS A 229 35.31 9.71 48.42
CA CYS A 229 35.25 8.83 49.59
C CYS A 229 35.90 9.57 50.78
N PRO A 230 35.13 9.93 51.83
CA PRO A 230 35.69 10.54 53.04
C PRO A 230 36.69 9.59 53.71
N GLU A 231 37.72 10.16 54.34
CA GLU A 231 38.69 9.41 55.16
C GLU A 231 39.56 8.41 54.38
N TRP A 232 39.61 8.53 53.05
CA TRP A 232 40.56 7.79 52.19
C TRP A 232 41.61 8.75 51.58
N PRO A 233 42.64 9.16 52.35
CA PRO A 233 43.63 10.13 51.89
C PRO A 233 44.61 9.54 50.87
N SER A 234 44.70 8.20 50.75
CA SER A 234 45.66 7.48 49.94
C SER A 234 45.08 7.02 48.59
N GLY A 235 45.13 7.89 47.58
CA GLY A 235 44.86 7.53 46.18
C GLY A 235 43.38 7.31 45.82
N SER A 236 43.17 6.76 44.62
CA SER A 236 41.83 6.47 44.06
C SER A 236 41.43 5.02 44.28
N ILE A 237 40.18 4.79 44.66
CA ILE A 237 39.52 3.48 44.74
C ILE A 237 38.46 3.35 43.66
N SER A 238 38.08 2.13 43.31
CA SER A 238 37.07 1.91 42.26
C SER A 238 35.70 2.41 42.67
N ALA A 239 34.98 3.04 41.74
CA ALA A 239 33.62 3.51 41.90
C ALA A 239 32.72 2.96 40.80
N ARG A 240 31.43 2.82 41.10
CA ARG A 240 30.35 2.58 40.14
C ARG A 240 29.38 3.73 40.22
N VAL A 241 29.09 4.34 39.08
CA VAL A 241 28.15 5.45 38.99
C VAL A 241 27.07 5.10 38.00
N ILE A 242 25.82 5.42 38.31
CA ILE A 242 24.69 5.36 37.38
C ILE A 242 24.01 6.73 37.34
N GLY A 243 23.61 7.17 36.14
CA GLY A 243 22.94 8.44 35.91
C GLY A 243 21.76 8.28 34.97
N ILE A 244 20.71 9.07 35.22
CA ILE A 244 19.50 9.13 34.38
C ILE A 244 19.24 10.59 34.01
N GLY A 245 18.99 10.84 32.74
CA GLY A 245 18.78 12.19 32.18
C GLY A 245 18.23 12.13 30.76
N TYR A 246 18.36 13.22 30.00
CA TYR A 246 17.96 13.34 28.59
C TYR A 246 18.64 14.55 27.92
#